data_AF-A0A074VX14-F1
#
_entry.id   AF-A0A074VX14-F1
#
_cell.length_a   1.000
_cell.length_b   1.000
_cell.length_c   1.000
_cell.angle_alpha   90.00
_cell.angle_beta   90.00
_cell.angle_gamma   90.00
#
_symmetry.space_group_name_H-M   'P 1'
#
loop_
_entity.id
_entity.type
_entity.pdbx_description
1 polymer ?
#
loop_
_entity_poly.entity_id
_entity_poly.type
_entity_poly.pdbx_seq_one_letter_code
_entity_poly.pdbx_strand_id
1 'polypeptide(L)'
;MEYIIRTFTCVVQHTHNADDIVENATALLDGSSNATDISDHDRLGLLDFPDSVIQEANVAATTSLSKAELLERAASSPSTLSAGEIDLLKRRYWLGLTREQMTPSFSSAAKRDLYSLTQEQLQQATDQLKKVRAMLFDANEEDALWNAEMEDWRRMMDASKQRKKQEVESRLPTAQPWMKRLWDEDQAEKNWGYAVFRDLKAANEEYEVRKDAALMNARGAIGCGDTIGARWRLQYLDQPEDDKELEPSQAASDANDKENEKTASELEARFQVLRQHFRKVRDRTLKRQSTALYPQTDRSELRDGILRNVFLVIDQQCVESLSSQTANVDDMWVYAVDPDYTHPTGTTAPEVPSKEYRGYLRVRLQQLVNNFFDARRFHADEFSMQALWTAAQASRNQAFVSVKESEQHLWTFNRFVGSALRPEGVARPTVKLLY
;
A
#
# COMPACT_ATOMS: atom_id res chain seq x y z
N MET A 1 13.80 -5.91 30.54
CA MET A 1 12.55 -5.84 31.33
C MET A 1 12.34 -4.44 31.90
N GLU A 2 13.33 -3.86 32.58
CA GLU A 2 13.32 -2.47 33.11
C GLU A 2 12.77 -1.42 32.12
N TYR A 3 13.29 -1.40 30.89
CA TYR A 3 12.83 -0.46 29.86
C TYR A 3 11.34 -0.56 29.54
N ILE A 4 10.75 -1.76 29.65
CA ILE A 4 9.31 -1.97 29.45
C ILE A 4 8.55 -1.47 30.68
N ILE A 5 9.01 -1.78 31.89
CA ILE A 5 8.37 -1.35 33.14
C ILE A 5 8.30 0.16 33.27
N ARG A 6 9.35 0.89 32.86
CA ARG A 6 9.34 2.36 32.84
C ARG A 6 8.28 2.96 31.92
N THR A 7 7.69 2.15 31.05
CA THR A 7 6.61 2.57 30.14
C THR A 7 5.22 2.24 30.68
N PHE A 8 5.11 1.58 31.84
CA PHE A 8 3.82 1.25 32.44
C PHE A 8 3.00 2.49 32.74
N THR A 9 1.70 2.37 32.56
CA THR A 9 0.75 3.44 32.83
C THR A 9 0.80 3.85 34.30
N CYS A 10 0.90 2.89 35.22
CA CYS A 10 1.02 3.16 36.65
C CYS A 10 2.25 4.03 37.00
N VAL A 11 3.37 3.82 36.30
CA VAL A 11 4.62 4.61 36.44
C VAL A 11 4.46 6.00 35.83
N VAL A 12 3.88 6.09 34.62
CA VAL A 12 3.63 7.38 33.94
C VAL A 12 2.65 8.25 34.72
N GLN A 13 1.67 7.64 35.39
CA GLN A 13 0.73 8.33 36.27
C GLN A 13 1.31 8.61 37.67
N HIS A 14 2.58 8.26 37.91
CA HIS A 14 3.26 8.42 39.19
C HIS A 14 2.56 7.77 40.38
N THR A 15 1.82 6.69 40.12
CA THR A 15 1.17 5.87 41.17
C THR A 15 2.11 4.81 41.74
N HIS A 16 3.11 4.39 40.94
CA HIS A 16 4.10 3.40 41.33
C HIS A 16 5.50 3.84 40.89
N ASN A 17 6.53 3.40 41.62
CA ASN A 17 7.92 3.60 41.27
C ASN A 17 8.40 2.48 40.33
N ALA A 18 9.10 2.84 39.25
CA ALA A 18 9.59 1.86 38.29
C ALA A 18 10.67 0.93 38.87
N ASP A 19 11.54 1.44 39.73
CA ASP A 19 12.65 0.68 40.30
C ASP A 19 12.12 -0.38 41.28
N ASP A 20 11.12 -0.04 42.09
CA ASP A 20 10.43 -0.99 42.98
C ASP A 20 9.76 -2.12 42.20
N ILE A 21 9.10 -1.80 41.07
CA ILE A 21 8.50 -2.82 40.19
C ILE A 21 9.59 -3.71 39.56
N VAL A 22 10.73 -3.15 39.17
CA VAL A 22 11.85 -3.93 38.61
C VAL A 22 12.46 -4.86 39.65
N GLU A 23 12.65 -4.39 40.88
CA GLU A 23 13.16 -5.19 41.99
C GLU A 23 12.22 -6.36 42.29
N ASN A 24 10.92 -6.08 42.45
CA ASN A 24 9.91 -7.11 42.70
C ASN A 24 9.81 -8.13 41.57
N ALA A 25 9.83 -7.68 40.30
CA ALA A 25 9.81 -8.57 39.14
C ALA A 25 11.03 -9.49 39.09
N THR A 26 12.21 -8.95 39.42
CA THR A 26 13.47 -9.71 39.44
C THR A 26 13.47 -10.73 40.57
N ALA A 27 13.00 -10.35 41.76
CA ALA A 27 12.91 -11.24 42.91
C ALA A 27 11.99 -12.45 42.63
N LEU A 28 10.87 -12.25 41.93
CA LEU A 28 10.00 -13.34 41.49
C LEU A 28 10.65 -14.27 40.46
N LEU A 29 11.37 -13.70 39.49
CA LEU A 29 12.05 -14.50 38.44
C LEU A 29 13.17 -15.36 39.00
N ASP A 30 13.92 -14.82 39.96
CA ASP A 30 15.04 -15.51 40.59
C ASP A 30 14.61 -16.45 41.72
N GLY A 31 13.31 -16.44 42.07
CA GLY A 31 12.72 -17.27 43.12
C GLY A 31 13.12 -16.85 44.54
N SER A 32 13.59 -15.62 44.72
CA SER A 32 13.90 -15.05 46.05
C SER A 32 12.65 -14.53 46.77
N SER A 33 11.54 -14.34 46.05
CA SER A 33 10.22 -14.01 46.59
C SER A 33 9.14 -14.93 45.99
N ASN A 34 8.07 -15.21 46.74
CA ASN A 34 6.91 -15.94 46.24
C ASN A 34 5.81 -14.96 45.84
N ALA A 35 5.02 -15.34 44.82
CA ALA A 35 3.86 -14.55 44.38
C ALA A 35 2.83 -14.29 45.51
N THR A 36 2.70 -15.20 46.47
CA THR A 36 1.80 -15.06 47.63
C THR A 36 2.28 -14.04 48.67
N ASP A 37 3.56 -13.69 48.64
CA ASP A 37 4.20 -12.80 49.63
C ASP A 37 4.21 -11.34 49.15
N ILE A 38 3.80 -11.09 47.90
CA ILE A 38 3.73 -9.76 47.30
C ILE A 38 2.49 -9.01 47.80
N SER A 39 2.68 -7.72 48.13
CA SER A 39 1.57 -6.86 48.55
C SER A 39 0.60 -6.59 47.40
N ASP A 40 -0.66 -6.32 47.70
CA ASP A 40 -1.65 -5.99 46.67
C ASP A 40 -1.25 -4.75 45.85
N HIS A 41 -0.60 -3.77 46.47
CA HIS A 41 -0.09 -2.58 45.77
C HIS A 41 0.99 -2.96 44.74
N ASP A 42 2.00 -3.72 45.16
CA ASP A 42 3.08 -4.16 44.27
C ASP A 42 2.58 -5.08 43.15
N ARG A 43 1.60 -5.94 43.46
CA ARG A 43 0.92 -6.79 42.48
C ARG A 43 0.27 -5.94 41.39
N LEU A 44 -0.50 -4.91 41.75
CA LEU A 44 -1.12 -3.99 40.79
C LEU A 44 -0.07 -3.25 39.95
N GLY A 45 1.04 -2.83 40.55
CA GLY A 45 2.18 -2.23 39.85
C GLY A 45 2.78 -3.16 38.79
N LEU A 46 3.04 -4.43 39.13
CA LEU A 46 3.59 -5.45 38.21
C LEU A 46 2.63 -5.79 37.05
N LEU A 47 1.32 -5.76 37.31
CA LEU A 47 0.28 -5.98 36.32
C LEU A 47 -0.03 -4.74 35.46
N ASP A 48 0.53 -3.58 35.81
CA ASP A 48 0.22 -2.26 35.24
C ASP A 48 -1.28 -1.90 35.35
N PHE A 49 -1.84 -2.11 36.54
CA PHE A 49 -3.23 -1.80 36.87
C PHE A 49 -3.34 -0.52 37.71
N PRO A 50 -4.48 0.17 37.69
CA PRO A 50 -4.76 1.24 38.64
C PRO A 50 -4.93 0.68 40.06
N ASP A 51 -4.84 1.56 41.06
CA ASP A 51 -5.12 1.20 42.46
C ASP A 51 -6.53 0.59 42.62
N SER A 52 -6.70 -0.30 43.61
CA SER A 52 -7.95 -1.07 43.81
C SER A 52 -9.20 -0.19 43.83
N VAL A 53 -9.15 0.98 44.48
CA VAL A 53 -10.28 1.92 44.55
C VAL A 53 -10.68 2.42 43.16
N ILE A 54 -9.70 2.75 42.31
CA ILE A 54 -9.94 3.22 40.94
C ILE A 54 -10.39 2.06 40.07
N GLN A 55 -9.79 0.88 40.22
CA GLN A 55 -10.18 -0.34 39.52
C GLN A 55 -11.66 -0.67 39.77
N GLU A 56 -12.06 -0.74 41.04
CA GLU A 56 -13.45 -1.02 41.46
C GLU A 56 -14.42 0.04 40.95
N ALA A 57 -14.07 1.32 41.05
CA ALA A 57 -14.89 2.41 40.53
C ALA A 57 -15.08 2.30 39.01
N ASN A 58 -14.01 1.98 38.26
CA ASN A 58 -14.05 1.83 36.81
C ASN A 58 -14.86 0.60 36.38
N VAL A 59 -14.76 -0.52 37.10
CA VAL A 59 -15.59 -1.70 36.88
C VAL A 59 -17.06 -1.36 37.11
N ALA A 60 -17.40 -0.78 38.27
CA ALA A 60 -18.77 -0.42 38.62
C ALA A 60 -19.39 0.62 37.68
N ALA A 61 -18.59 1.55 37.16
CA ALA A 61 -19.03 2.53 36.18
C ALA A 61 -19.33 1.92 34.80
N THR A 62 -18.72 0.78 34.47
CA THR A 62 -18.80 0.15 33.14
C THR A 62 -19.83 -0.97 33.08
N THR A 63 -19.96 -1.75 34.16
CA THR A 63 -20.80 -2.94 34.20
C THR A 63 -21.45 -3.13 35.57
N SER A 64 -22.60 -3.82 35.58
CA SER A 64 -23.26 -4.23 36.82
C SER A 64 -22.71 -5.54 37.39
N LEU A 65 -21.80 -6.21 36.68
CA LEU A 65 -21.15 -7.44 37.15
C LEU A 65 -20.05 -7.12 38.16
N SER A 66 -19.80 -8.06 39.08
CA SER A 66 -18.56 -8.05 39.85
C SER A 66 -17.34 -8.27 38.95
N LYS A 67 -16.14 -7.92 39.43
CA LYS A 67 -14.89 -8.16 38.71
C LYS A 67 -14.75 -9.65 38.33
N ALA A 68 -14.97 -10.56 39.27
CA ALA A 68 -14.84 -11.99 39.05
C ALA A 68 -15.81 -12.51 37.96
N GLU A 69 -17.08 -12.10 38.01
CA GLU A 69 -18.08 -12.46 36.98
C GLU A 69 -17.73 -11.88 35.61
N LEU A 70 -17.20 -10.65 35.56
CA LEU A 70 -16.72 -10.04 34.33
C LEU A 70 -15.57 -10.84 33.71
N LEU A 71 -14.59 -11.24 34.53
CA LEU A 71 -13.44 -12.04 34.09
C LEU A 71 -13.85 -13.42 33.60
N GLU A 72 -14.71 -14.13 34.33
CA GLU A 72 -15.23 -15.43 33.93
C GLU A 72 -15.97 -15.36 32.58
N ARG A 73 -16.82 -14.35 32.39
CA ARG A 73 -17.54 -14.14 31.13
C ARG A 73 -16.61 -13.75 29.99
N ALA A 74 -15.62 -12.90 30.24
CA ALA A 74 -14.64 -12.51 29.23
C ALA A 74 -13.76 -13.68 28.79
N ALA A 75 -13.37 -14.56 29.72
CA ALA A 75 -12.62 -15.77 29.41
C ALA A 75 -13.48 -16.80 28.65
N SER A 76 -14.72 -17.02 29.08
CA SER A 76 -15.57 -18.10 28.55
C SER A 76 -16.39 -17.72 27.32
N SER A 77 -16.77 -16.45 27.17
CA SER A 77 -17.71 -15.98 26.14
C SER A 77 -17.44 -14.52 25.74
N PRO A 78 -16.25 -14.19 25.21
CA PRO A 78 -15.85 -12.81 24.91
C PRO A 78 -16.77 -12.09 23.92
N SER A 79 -17.43 -12.82 23.02
CA SER A 79 -18.40 -12.25 22.08
C SER A 79 -19.62 -11.60 22.75
N THR A 80 -19.90 -11.92 24.01
CA THR A 80 -21.01 -11.36 24.80
C THR A 80 -20.65 -10.07 25.53
N LEU A 81 -19.36 -9.69 25.55
CA LEU A 81 -18.92 -8.44 26.17
C LEU A 81 -19.47 -7.22 25.42
N SER A 82 -19.91 -6.21 26.16
CA SER A 82 -20.22 -4.90 25.61
C SER A 82 -18.96 -4.16 25.15
N ALA A 83 -19.11 -3.10 24.36
CA ALA A 83 -17.97 -2.29 23.93
C ALA A 83 -17.23 -1.61 25.10
N GLY A 84 -17.97 -1.20 26.14
CA GLY A 84 -17.38 -0.61 27.35
C GLY A 84 -16.56 -1.62 28.15
N GLU A 85 -17.07 -2.84 28.32
CA GLU A 85 -16.36 -3.91 29.02
C GLU A 85 -15.09 -4.36 28.27
N ILE A 86 -15.14 -4.41 26.94
CA ILE A 86 -13.97 -4.65 26.10
C ILE A 86 -12.93 -3.55 26.29
N ASP A 87 -13.35 -2.27 26.24
CA ASP A 87 -12.42 -1.14 26.41
C ASP A 87 -11.81 -1.14 27.82
N LEU A 88 -12.60 -1.41 28.86
CA LEU A 88 -12.13 -1.56 30.24
C LEU A 88 -11.04 -2.64 30.37
N LEU A 89 -11.30 -3.86 29.87
CA LEU A 89 -10.37 -4.98 29.99
C LEU A 89 -9.12 -4.78 29.11
N LYS A 90 -9.28 -4.38 27.84
CA LYS A 90 -8.17 -4.09 26.93
C LYS A 90 -7.22 -3.02 27.49
N ARG A 91 -7.78 -2.05 28.22
CA ARG A 91 -7.02 -0.98 28.89
C ARG A 91 -6.55 -1.35 30.29
N ARG A 92 -6.66 -2.61 30.71
CA ARG A 92 -6.24 -3.07 32.03
C ARG A 92 -6.84 -2.20 33.15
N TYR A 93 -8.13 -1.90 33.03
CA TYR A 93 -8.94 -1.09 33.94
C TYR A 93 -8.63 0.41 33.99
N TRP A 94 -7.70 0.91 33.18
CA TRP A 94 -7.47 2.34 33.04
C TRP A 94 -8.56 3.00 32.18
N LEU A 95 -9.45 3.78 32.81
CA LEU A 95 -10.46 4.60 32.13
C LEU A 95 -10.16 6.10 32.25
N GLY A 96 -10.75 6.88 31.34
CA GLY A 96 -10.64 8.35 31.36
C GLY A 96 -9.30 8.92 30.90
N LEU A 97 -8.33 8.06 30.58
CA LEU A 97 -7.04 8.49 30.05
C LEU A 97 -7.16 8.92 28.58
N THR A 98 -6.54 10.05 28.25
CA THR A 98 -6.40 10.47 26.85
C THR A 98 -5.50 9.49 26.10
N ARG A 99 -5.57 9.51 24.77
CA ARG A 99 -4.69 8.69 23.92
C ARG A 99 -3.21 8.96 24.21
N GLU A 100 -2.87 10.21 24.54
CA GLU A 100 -1.50 10.63 24.89
C GLU A 100 -1.06 10.04 26.23
N GLN A 101 -1.97 9.89 27.19
CA GLN A 101 -1.70 9.29 28.50
C GLN A 101 -1.62 7.76 28.44
N MET A 102 -2.40 7.11 27.58
CA MET A 102 -2.41 5.65 27.48
C MET A 102 -1.34 5.05 26.57
N THR A 103 -0.78 5.84 25.67
CA THR A 103 0.25 5.35 24.76
C THR A 103 1.59 5.86 25.26
N PRO A 104 2.46 5.01 25.85
CA PRO A 104 3.80 5.42 26.27
C PRO A 104 4.65 5.99 25.13
N SER A 105 4.19 5.79 23.89
CA SER A 105 4.72 6.35 22.64
C SER A 105 4.87 7.88 22.60
N PHE A 106 4.36 8.64 23.57
CA PHE A 106 4.49 10.10 23.62
C PHE A 106 5.49 10.64 24.65
N SER A 107 5.99 9.85 25.61
CA SER A 107 7.16 10.27 26.37
C SER A 107 8.42 9.98 25.52
N SER A 108 9.01 11.03 24.95
CA SER A 108 10.13 10.90 23.99
C SER A 108 11.37 10.20 24.58
N ALA A 109 11.45 10.08 25.92
CA ALA A 109 12.54 9.42 26.64
C ALA A 109 12.35 7.89 26.68
N ALA A 110 11.22 7.39 27.20
CA ALA A 110 10.98 5.95 27.32
C ALA A 110 10.94 5.25 25.94
N LYS A 111 10.48 5.97 24.92
CA LYS A 111 10.49 5.49 23.53
C LYS A 111 11.90 5.34 22.96
N ARG A 112 12.83 6.27 23.27
CA ARG A 112 14.22 6.18 22.82
C ARG A 112 14.90 4.95 23.42
N ASP A 113 14.64 4.71 24.70
CA ASP A 113 15.22 3.57 25.41
C ASP A 113 14.69 2.23 24.87
N LEU A 114 13.38 2.12 24.60
CA LEU A 114 12.83 0.93 23.94
C LEU A 114 13.40 0.70 22.54
N TYR A 115 13.62 1.75 21.74
CA TYR A 115 14.23 1.61 20.41
C TYR A 115 15.72 1.29 20.44
N SER A 116 16.39 1.47 21.57
CA SER A 116 17.79 1.05 21.73
C SER A 116 17.94 -0.47 21.84
N LEU A 117 16.85 -1.19 22.15
CA LEU A 117 16.86 -2.64 22.28
C LEU A 117 16.79 -3.33 20.92
N THR A 118 17.52 -4.43 20.78
CA THR A 118 17.32 -5.33 19.65
C THR A 118 15.97 -6.03 19.76
N GLN A 119 15.46 -6.55 18.65
CA GLN A 119 14.21 -7.33 18.63
C GLN A 119 14.28 -8.54 19.58
N GLU A 120 15.44 -9.21 19.66
CA GLU A 120 15.66 -10.36 20.55
C GLU A 120 15.62 -9.95 22.03
N GLN A 121 16.26 -8.83 22.39
CA GLN A 121 16.23 -8.31 23.76
C GLN A 121 14.82 -7.88 24.19
N LEU A 122 14.07 -7.24 23.29
CA LEU A 122 12.68 -6.86 23.54
C LEU A 122 11.80 -8.09 23.73
N GLN A 123 11.98 -9.12 22.89
CA GLN A 123 11.25 -10.39 23.02
C GLN A 123 11.56 -11.07 24.35
N GLN A 124 12.84 -11.21 24.69
CA GLN A 124 13.27 -11.81 25.96
C GLN A 124 12.70 -11.05 27.17
N ALA A 125 12.76 -9.72 27.16
CA ALA A 125 12.22 -8.88 28.22
C ALA A 125 10.69 -9.03 28.36
N THR A 126 9.99 -9.16 27.24
CA THR A 126 8.54 -9.38 27.20
C THR A 126 8.18 -10.76 27.75
N ASP A 127 8.94 -11.79 27.39
CA ASP A 127 8.72 -13.16 27.87
C ASP A 127 8.99 -13.29 29.37
N GLN A 128 10.03 -12.63 29.88
CA GLN A 128 10.31 -12.55 31.32
C GLN A 128 9.16 -11.88 32.07
N LEU A 129 8.71 -10.72 31.61
CA LEU A 129 7.59 -10.01 32.22
C LEU A 129 6.29 -10.83 32.15
N LYS A 130 6.05 -11.53 31.05
CA LYS A 130 4.90 -12.43 30.91
C LYS A 130 4.93 -13.54 31.96
N LYS A 131 6.10 -14.16 32.21
CA LYS A 131 6.27 -15.18 33.25
C LYS A 131 5.95 -14.64 34.64
N VAL A 132 6.43 -13.44 34.97
CA VAL A 132 6.11 -12.76 36.25
C VAL A 132 4.61 -12.54 36.39
N ARG A 133 3.97 -11.95 35.38
CA ARG A 133 2.54 -11.60 35.43
C ARG A 133 1.64 -12.83 35.54
N ALA A 134 1.99 -13.93 34.86
CA ALA A 134 1.25 -15.20 34.94
C ALA A 134 1.13 -15.74 36.37
N MET A 135 2.07 -15.42 37.26
CA MET A 135 2.03 -15.83 38.67
C MET A 135 1.10 -14.97 39.53
N LEU A 136 0.70 -13.79 39.03
CA LEU A 136 0.06 -12.72 39.81
C LEU A 136 -1.39 -12.46 39.41
N PHE A 137 -1.83 -12.95 38.26
CA PHE A 137 -3.19 -12.77 37.77
C PHE A 137 -4.21 -13.47 38.66
N ASP A 138 -5.36 -12.83 38.84
CA ASP A 138 -6.54 -13.49 39.42
C ASP A 138 -7.05 -14.60 38.47
N ALA A 139 -7.90 -15.48 38.99
CA ALA A 139 -8.55 -16.51 38.16
C ALA A 139 -9.24 -15.88 36.93
N ASN A 140 -8.94 -16.41 35.74
CA ASN A 140 -9.41 -15.96 34.44
C ASN A 140 -8.92 -14.56 34.00
N GLU A 141 -8.08 -13.87 34.77
CA GLU A 141 -7.73 -12.47 34.47
C GLU A 141 -6.87 -12.33 33.21
N GLU A 142 -5.83 -13.17 33.05
CA GLU A 142 -5.00 -13.15 31.83
C GLU A 142 -5.83 -13.43 30.58
N ASP A 143 -6.61 -14.51 30.61
CA ASP A 143 -7.45 -14.94 29.49
C ASP A 143 -8.53 -13.91 29.16
N ALA A 144 -9.15 -13.29 30.17
CA ALA A 144 -10.13 -12.23 29.99
C ALA A 144 -9.55 -11.00 29.29
N LEU A 145 -8.37 -10.54 29.72
CA LEU A 145 -7.69 -9.40 29.10
C LEU A 145 -7.32 -9.69 27.64
N TRP A 146 -6.73 -10.86 27.39
CA TRP A 146 -6.35 -11.29 26.05
C TRP A 146 -7.57 -11.46 25.13
N ASN A 147 -8.61 -12.14 25.61
CA ASN A 147 -9.83 -12.37 24.83
C ASN A 147 -10.59 -11.08 24.54
N ALA A 148 -10.58 -10.10 25.45
CA ALA A 148 -11.14 -8.78 25.20
C ALA A 148 -10.39 -8.04 24.08
N GLU A 149 -9.05 -8.08 24.08
CA GLU A 149 -8.24 -7.50 23.01
C GLU A 149 -8.50 -8.18 21.65
N MET A 150 -8.54 -9.52 21.64
CA MET A 150 -8.83 -10.29 20.42
C MET A 150 -10.25 -10.04 19.89
N GLU A 151 -11.23 -9.89 20.77
CA GLU A 151 -12.61 -9.57 20.40
C GLU A 151 -12.75 -8.14 19.85
N ASP A 152 -12.06 -7.16 20.44
CA ASP A 152 -11.99 -5.80 19.90
C ASP A 152 -11.42 -5.80 18.47
N TRP A 153 -10.29 -6.50 18.28
CA TRP A 153 -9.67 -6.65 16.98
C TRP A 153 -10.60 -7.32 15.98
N ARG A 154 -11.29 -8.40 16.37
CA ARG A 154 -12.29 -9.09 15.54
C ARG A 154 -13.40 -8.14 15.11
N ARG A 155 -14.01 -7.40 16.05
CA ARG A 155 -15.08 -6.42 15.77
C ARG A 155 -14.60 -5.30 14.85
N MET A 156 -13.40 -4.78 15.08
CA MET A 156 -12.77 -3.78 14.22
C MET A 156 -12.57 -4.32 12.79
N MET A 157 -12.10 -5.55 12.65
CA MET A 157 -11.91 -6.21 11.35
C MET A 157 -13.23 -6.45 10.63
N ASP A 158 -14.28 -6.88 11.33
CA ASP A 158 -15.61 -7.07 10.76
C ASP A 158 -16.24 -5.74 10.34
N ALA A 159 -16.13 -4.70 11.17
CA ALA A 159 -16.55 -3.35 10.81
C ALA A 159 -15.76 -2.79 9.61
N SER A 160 -14.46 -3.08 9.51
CA SER A 160 -13.63 -2.74 8.35
C SER A 160 -14.11 -3.45 7.08
N LYS A 161 -14.37 -4.76 7.15
CA LYS A 161 -14.93 -5.53 6.02
C LYS A 161 -16.29 -4.98 5.59
N GLN A 162 -17.18 -4.70 6.54
CA GLN A 162 -18.50 -4.16 6.26
C GLN A 162 -18.42 -2.77 5.61
N ARG A 163 -17.54 -1.88 6.09
CA ARG A 163 -17.29 -0.57 5.47
C ARG A 163 -16.80 -0.71 4.02
N LYS A 164 -15.85 -1.61 3.78
CA LYS A 164 -15.36 -1.90 2.42
C LYS A 164 -16.48 -2.41 1.50
N LYS A 165 -17.34 -3.30 2.00
CA LYS A 165 -18.50 -3.81 1.27
C LYS A 165 -19.48 -2.68 0.93
N GLN A 166 -19.86 -1.86 1.91
CA GLN A 166 -20.75 -0.71 1.72
C GLN A 166 -20.18 0.31 0.74
N GLU A 167 -18.87 0.57 0.82
CA GLU A 167 -18.18 1.46 -0.10
C GLU A 167 -18.33 0.95 -1.54
N VAL A 168 -18.01 -0.32 -1.80
CA VAL A 168 -18.14 -0.93 -3.13
C VAL A 168 -19.59 -0.85 -3.62
N GLU A 169 -20.56 -1.25 -2.79
CA GLU A 169 -21.99 -1.20 -3.13
C GLU A 169 -22.44 0.22 -3.50
N SER A 170 -21.90 1.24 -2.83
CA SER A 170 -22.20 2.65 -3.10
C SER A 170 -21.50 3.20 -4.35
N ARG A 171 -20.26 2.77 -4.64
CA ARG A 171 -19.42 3.34 -5.70
C ARG A 171 -19.63 2.67 -7.05
N LEU A 172 -19.76 1.34 -7.06
CA LEU A 172 -19.82 0.54 -8.28
C LEU A 172 -20.93 0.97 -9.26
N PRO A 173 -22.13 1.40 -8.83
CA PRO A 173 -23.16 1.89 -9.75
C PRO A 173 -22.78 3.16 -10.51
N THR A 174 -21.86 3.96 -9.96
CA THR A 174 -21.39 5.23 -10.55
C THR A 174 -20.01 5.12 -11.20
N ALA A 175 -19.35 3.97 -11.09
CA ALA A 175 -18.05 3.72 -11.66
C ALA A 175 -18.12 3.55 -13.20
N GLN A 176 -16.98 3.60 -13.87
CA GLN A 176 -16.89 3.29 -15.29
C GLN A 176 -17.41 1.87 -15.57
N PRO A 177 -18.11 1.62 -16.70
CA PRO A 177 -18.74 0.32 -16.97
C PRO A 177 -17.79 -0.87 -16.90
N TRP A 178 -16.57 -0.73 -17.42
CA TRP A 178 -15.54 -1.78 -17.37
C TRP A 178 -15.09 -2.10 -15.95
N MET A 179 -15.20 -1.17 -14.99
CA MET A 179 -14.86 -1.39 -13.59
C MET A 179 -15.84 -2.38 -12.94
N LYS A 180 -17.12 -2.28 -13.29
CA LYS A 180 -18.14 -3.25 -12.85
C LYS A 180 -17.82 -4.64 -13.40
N ARG A 181 -17.51 -4.72 -14.70
CA ARG A 181 -17.08 -5.97 -15.34
C ARG A 181 -15.83 -6.55 -14.68
N LEU A 182 -14.83 -5.72 -14.38
CA LEU A 182 -13.61 -6.14 -13.67
C LEU A 182 -13.95 -6.72 -12.29
N TRP A 183 -14.79 -6.03 -11.52
CA TRP A 183 -15.18 -6.47 -10.19
C TRP A 183 -15.92 -7.82 -10.21
N ASP A 184 -16.83 -8.00 -11.18
CA ASP A 184 -17.61 -9.22 -11.34
C ASP A 184 -16.73 -10.40 -11.82
N GLU A 185 -15.81 -10.18 -12.77
CA GLU A 185 -14.91 -11.23 -13.29
C GLU A 185 -13.84 -11.66 -12.28
N ASP A 186 -13.28 -10.71 -11.52
CA ASP A 186 -12.16 -10.98 -10.60
C ASP A 186 -12.59 -11.22 -9.15
N GLN A 187 -13.90 -11.21 -8.88
CA GLN A 187 -14.54 -11.50 -7.58
C GLN A 187 -13.96 -10.74 -6.40
N ALA A 188 -13.37 -9.57 -6.62
CA ALA A 188 -12.61 -8.88 -5.60
C ALA A 188 -11.51 -9.76 -4.98
N GLU A 189 -10.75 -10.49 -5.78
CA GLU A 189 -9.58 -11.25 -5.28
C GLU A 189 -8.29 -10.81 -5.95
N LYS A 190 -8.32 -10.51 -7.24
CA LYS A 190 -7.11 -10.22 -8.01
C LYS A 190 -6.65 -8.77 -7.89
N ASN A 191 -5.35 -8.58 -8.10
CA ASN A 191 -4.80 -7.25 -8.36
C ASN A 191 -5.09 -6.87 -9.81
N TRP A 192 -4.96 -5.59 -10.16
CA TRP A 192 -5.07 -5.16 -11.55
C TRP A 192 -4.03 -4.07 -11.84
N GLY A 193 -3.57 -3.98 -13.09
CA GLY A 193 -2.60 -2.98 -13.51
C GLY A 193 -1.54 -3.57 -14.42
N TYR A 194 -0.29 -3.14 -14.27
CA TYR A 194 0.77 -3.37 -15.27
C TYR A 194 2.06 -3.85 -14.64
N ALA A 195 2.82 -4.62 -15.41
CA ALA A 195 4.25 -4.77 -15.20
C ALA A 195 4.99 -3.51 -15.66
N VAL A 196 6.04 -3.13 -14.93
CA VAL A 196 6.82 -1.93 -15.20
C VAL A 196 8.31 -2.24 -15.15
N PHE A 197 9.06 -1.85 -16.18
CA PHE A 197 10.50 -1.66 -16.10
C PHE A 197 10.79 -0.19 -15.85
N ARG A 198 11.59 0.09 -14.81
CA ARG A 198 12.01 1.44 -14.46
C ARG A 198 13.50 1.59 -14.72
N ASP A 199 13.89 2.65 -15.40
CA ASP A 199 15.27 3.06 -15.49
C ASP A 199 15.74 3.62 -14.15
N LEU A 200 16.72 2.97 -13.52
CA LEU A 200 17.27 3.40 -12.24
C LEU A 200 17.99 4.75 -12.35
N LYS A 201 18.52 5.10 -13.53
CA LYS A 201 19.17 6.39 -13.76
C LYS A 201 18.14 7.53 -13.87
N ALA A 202 16.93 7.20 -14.27
CA ALA A 202 15.80 8.12 -14.30
C ALA A 202 15.09 8.23 -12.93
N ALA A 203 15.70 7.77 -11.84
CA ALA A 203 15.09 7.90 -10.52
C ALA A 203 14.98 9.38 -10.12
N ASN A 204 13.75 9.89 -10.09
CA ASN A 204 13.44 11.24 -9.69
C ASN A 204 12.26 11.22 -8.69
N GLU A 205 12.47 11.71 -7.48
CA GLU A 205 11.48 11.70 -6.41
C GLU A 205 10.24 12.54 -6.76
N GLU A 206 10.43 13.72 -7.38
CA GLU A 206 9.34 14.58 -7.79
C GLU A 206 8.44 13.90 -8.84
N TYR A 207 9.03 13.17 -9.79
CA TYR A 207 8.27 12.38 -10.75
C TYR A 207 7.44 11.29 -10.06
N GLU A 208 8.01 10.57 -9.10
CA GLU A 208 7.28 9.51 -8.38
C GLU A 208 6.09 10.08 -7.59
N VAL A 209 6.29 11.18 -6.86
CA VAL A 209 5.22 11.85 -6.10
C VAL A 209 4.11 12.32 -7.02
N ARG A 210 4.45 12.95 -8.15
CA ARG A 210 3.45 13.42 -9.12
C ARG A 210 2.75 12.27 -9.83
N LYS A 211 3.47 11.20 -10.17
CA LYS A 211 2.91 9.98 -10.76
C LYS A 211 1.87 9.37 -9.84
N ASP A 212 2.20 9.18 -8.58
CA ASP A 212 1.31 8.56 -7.60
C ASP A 212 0.08 9.43 -7.35
N ALA A 213 0.25 10.75 -7.26
CA ALA A 213 -0.87 11.69 -7.18
C ALA A 213 -1.77 11.62 -8.42
N ALA A 214 -1.19 11.59 -9.63
CA ALA A 214 -1.94 11.51 -10.88
C ALA A 214 -2.76 10.22 -10.99
N LEU A 215 -2.17 9.07 -10.61
CA LEU A 215 -2.82 7.76 -10.64
C LEU A 215 -3.86 7.61 -9.52
N MET A 216 -3.62 8.19 -8.34
CA MET A 216 -4.62 8.28 -7.27
C MET A 216 -5.85 9.07 -7.73
N ASN A 217 -5.64 10.25 -8.30
CA ASN A 217 -6.72 11.08 -8.81
C ASN A 217 -7.49 10.42 -9.96
N ALA A 218 -6.78 9.73 -10.86
CA ALA A 218 -7.39 9.00 -11.96
C ALA A 218 -8.28 7.85 -11.48
N ARG A 219 -7.85 7.11 -10.45
CA ARG A 219 -8.67 6.08 -9.76
C ARG A 219 -9.93 6.67 -9.14
N GLY A 220 -9.82 7.84 -8.51
CA GLY A 220 -10.98 8.58 -8.01
C GLY A 220 -11.97 8.95 -9.13
N ALA A 221 -11.45 9.40 -10.28
CA ALA A 221 -12.26 9.86 -11.41
C ALA A 221 -13.04 8.73 -12.12
N ILE A 222 -12.48 7.51 -12.18
CA ILE A 222 -13.17 6.34 -12.74
C ILE A 222 -14.18 5.71 -11.75
N GLY A 223 -14.28 6.25 -10.53
CA GLY A 223 -15.23 5.83 -9.51
C GLY A 223 -14.89 4.50 -8.83
N CYS A 224 -13.63 4.06 -8.83
CA CYS A 224 -13.29 2.75 -8.25
C CYS A 224 -13.33 2.72 -6.71
N GLY A 225 -13.31 3.88 -6.05
CA GLY A 225 -13.19 3.96 -4.59
C GLY A 225 -11.86 3.42 -4.06
N ASP A 226 -11.71 3.46 -2.75
CA ASP A 226 -10.53 2.99 -2.02
C ASP A 226 -10.44 1.47 -2.06
N THR A 227 -11.57 0.75 -1.88
CA THR A 227 -11.55 -0.72 -1.84
C THR A 227 -11.09 -1.36 -3.16
N ILE A 228 -11.64 -0.93 -4.30
CA ILE A 228 -11.24 -1.47 -5.62
C ILE A 228 -9.92 -0.83 -6.07
N GLY A 229 -9.76 0.46 -5.81
CA GLY A 229 -8.53 1.21 -6.11
C GLY A 229 -7.31 0.69 -5.37
N ALA A 230 -7.46 0.18 -4.15
CA ALA A 230 -6.41 -0.43 -3.35
C ALA A 230 -5.88 -1.75 -3.94
N ARG A 231 -6.47 -2.28 -5.03
CA ARG A 231 -5.97 -3.45 -5.78
C ARG A 231 -5.21 -3.08 -7.04
N TRP A 232 -5.23 -1.81 -7.42
CA TRP A 232 -4.43 -1.31 -8.52
C TRP A 232 -2.93 -1.43 -8.17
N ARG A 233 -2.11 -1.93 -9.09
CA ARG A 233 -0.67 -2.13 -8.89
C ARG A 233 0.13 -1.78 -10.14
N LEU A 234 1.30 -1.17 -9.91
CA LEU A 234 2.44 -1.27 -10.82
C LEU A 234 3.40 -2.29 -10.24
N GLN A 235 3.52 -3.43 -10.90
CA GLN A 235 4.48 -4.45 -10.53
C GLN A 235 5.82 -4.15 -11.19
N TYR A 236 6.76 -3.62 -10.41
CA TYR A 236 8.11 -3.36 -10.88
C TYR A 236 8.87 -4.67 -11.07
N LEU A 237 9.38 -4.88 -12.28
CA LEU A 237 10.24 -6.00 -12.64
C LEU A 237 11.70 -5.55 -12.63
N ASP A 238 12.60 -6.48 -12.33
CA ASP A 238 14.03 -6.22 -12.39
C ASP A 238 14.48 -6.08 -13.84
N GLN A 239 15.42 -5.18 -14.11
CA GLN A 239 15.98 -5.05 -15.45
C GLN A 239 16.85 -6.27 -15.80
N PRO A 240 16.85 -6.74 -17.06
CA PRO A 240 17.76 -7.79 -17.49
C PRO A 240 19.22 -7.31 -17.38
N GLU A 241 20.13 -8.20 -16.99
CA GLU A 241 21.56 -7.87 -16.83
C GLU A 241 22.18 -7.36 -18.14
N ASP A 242 21.71 -7.89 -19.28
CA ASP A 242 22.12 -7.52 -20.63
C ASP A 242 21.84 -6.04 -20.98
N ASP A 243 20.93 -5.35 -20.27
CA ASP A 243 20.61 -3.94 -20.52
C ASP A 243 21.74 -2.99 -20.02
N LYS A 244 22.64 -3.48 -19.16
CA LYS A 244 23.74 -2.67 -18.61
C LYS A 244 24.86 -2.39 -19.61
N GLU A 245 24.93 -3.14 -20.71
CA GLU A 245 26.02 -3.04 -21.69
C GLU A 245 25.68 -2.20 -22.92
N LEU A 246 24.41 -1.84 -23.13
CA LEU A 246 23.96 -1.02 -24.28
C LEU A 246 24.23 0.49 -24.08
N GLU A 247 25.25 0.85 -23.30
CA GLU A 247 25.57 2.24 -22.96
C GLU A 247 26.02 3.04 -24.19
N PRO A 248 25.44 4.23 -24.44
CA PRO A 248 25.90 5.11 -25.50
C PRO A 248 27.28 5.67 -25.14
N SER A 249 28.29 5.33 -25.94
CA SER A 249 29.61 5.93 -25.84
C SER A 249 29.49 7.46 -25.97
N GLN A 250 29.82 8.19 -24.90
CA GLN A 250 29.90 9.66 -24.87
C GLN A 250 31.03 10.14 -25.78
N ALA A 251 30.78 10.20 -27.08
CA ALA A 251 31.61 10.90 -28.04
C ALA A 251 30.86 12.18 -28.43
N ALA A 252 31.41 13.32 -28.01
CA ALA A 252 30.87 14.65 -28.29
C ALA A 252 30.94 14.96 -29.79
N SER A 253 29.81 15.33 -30.42
CA SER A 253 29.83 16.14 -31.64
C SER A 253 28.47 16.72 -31.97
N ASP A 254 28.47 18.03 -32.22
CA ASP A 254 27.41 18.84 -32.82
C ASP A 254 26.86 18.20 -34.12
N ALA A 255 25.62 17.70 -34.10
CA ALA A 255 24.78 17.42 -35.27
C ALA A 255 23.32 17.08 -34.86
N ASN A 256 22.48 18.11 -34.71
CA ASN A 256 21.11 18.02 -34.15
C ASN A 256 20.16 17.02 -34.85
N ASP A 257 20.36 16.71 -36.14
CA ASP A 257 19.44 15.82 -36.88
C ASP A 257 19.85 14.34 -36.81
N LYS A 258 21.13 14.03 -36.58
CA LYS A 258 21.61 12.63 -36.44
C LYS A 258 21.37 12.07 -35.04
N GLU A 259 21.17 12.94 -34.05
CA GLU A 259 20.98 12.55 -32.65
C GLU A 259 19.59 11.91 -32.40
N ASN A 260 18.56 12.37 -33.11
CA ASN A 260 17.20 11.84 -33.01
C ASN A 260 17.05 10.42 -33.61
N GLU A 261 17.73 10.12 -34.72
CA GLU A 261 17.70 8.78 -35.30
C GLU A 261 18.46 7.77 -34.44
N LYS A 262 19.61 8.19 -33.89
CA LYS A 262 20.42 7.36 -32.98
C LYS A 262 19.65 6.99 -31.72
N THR A 263 19.02 7.96 -31.07
CA THR A 263 18.20 7.73 -29.86
C THR A 263 17.00 6.82 -30.13
N ALA A 264 16.33 6.95 -31.28
CA ALA A 264 15.22 6.07 -31.65
C ALA A 264 15.67 4.62 -31.90
N SER A 265 16.86 4.42 -32.48
CA SER A 265 17.43 3.09 -32.69
C SER A 265 17.86 2.43 -31.38
N GLU A 266 18.46 3.19 -30.47
CA GLU A 266 18.86 2.72 -29.13
C GLU A 266 17.63 2.32 -28.30
N LEU A 267 16.57 3.13 -28.34
CA LEU A 267 15.30 2.83 -27.67
C LEU A 267 14.68 1.52 -28.18
N GLU A 268 14.68 1.29 -29.49
CA GLU A 268 14.15 0.06 -30.09
C GLU A 268 14.96 -1.18 -29.66
N ALA A 269 16.29 -1.08 -29.68
CA ALA A 269 17.18 -2.16 -29.23
C ALA A 269 16.91 -2.52 -27.76
N ARG A 270 16.76 -1.50 -26.90
CA ARG A 270 16.40 -1.68 -25.49
C ARG A 270 15.04 -2.37 -25.33
N PHE A 271 14.02 -1.89 -26.02
CA PHE A 271 12.68 -2.50 -25.94
C PHE A 271 12.69 -3.95 -26.43
N GLN A 272 13.53 -4.29 -27.40
CA GLN A 272 13.67 -5.68 -27.83
C GLN A 272 14.21 -6.59 -26.73
N VAL A 273 15.21 -6.14 -25.95
CA VAL A 273 15.72 -6.88 -24.78
C VAL A 273 14.63 -7.03 -23.71
N LEU A 274 13.92 -5.94 -23.40
CA LEU A 274 12.84 -5.95 -22.41
C LEU A 274 11.66 -6.85 -22.82
N ARG A 275 11.28 -6.89 -24.11
CA ARG A 275 10.26 -7.81 -24.64
C ARG A 275 10.64 -9.26 -24.36
N GLN A 276 11.89 -9.65 -24.66
CA GLN A 276 12.35 -11.02 -24.41
C GLN A 276 12.33 -11.37 -22.93
N HIS A 277 12.79 -10.46 -22.06
CA HIS A 277 12.76 -10.66 -20.62
C HIS A 277 11.31 -10.78 -20.10
N PHE A 278 10.43 -9.88 -20.53
CA PHE A 278 9.03 -9.90 -20.14
C PHE A 278 8.33 -11.19 -20.57
N ARG A 279 8.55 -11.68 -21.80
CA ARG A 279 8.02 -12.98 -22.25
C ARG A 279 8.48 -14.12 -21.33
N LYS A 280 9.76 -14.14 -20.95
CA LYS A 280 10.30 -15.13 -20.00
C LYS A 280 9.58 -15.07 -18.64
N VAL A 281 9.30 -13.88 -18.11
CA VAL A 281 8.58 -13.71 -16.83
C VAL A 281 7.09 -14.07 -16.96
N ARG A 282 6.44 -13.62 -18.05
CA ARG A 282 5.03 -13.86 -18.35
C ARG A 282 4.73 -15.34 -18.56
N ASP A 283 5.57 -16.05 -19.31
CA ASP A 283 5.32 -17.42 -19.77
C ASP A 283 5.84 -18.48 -18.79
N ARG A 284 6.50 -18.06 -17.69
CA ARG A 284 6.83 -18.95 -16.58
C ARG A 284 5.54 -19.53 -16.00
N THR A 285 5.45 -20.85 -16.03
CA THR A 285 4.37 -21.59 -15.38
C THR A 285 4.51 -21.41 -13.88
N LEU A 286 3.43 -21.01 -13.21
CA LEU A 286 3.35 -20.94 -11.75
C LEU A 286 3.71 -22.32 -11.19
N LYS A 287 4.95 -22.48 -10.74
CA LYS A 287 5.29 -23.63 -9.90
C LYS A 287 4.54 -23.38 -8.61
N ARG A 288 3.65 -24.31 -8.23
CA ARG A 288 2.89 -24.25 -6.96
C ARG A 288 3.81 -23.73 -5.86
N GLN A 289 3.60 -22.48 -5.47
CA GLN A 289 4.46 -21.83 -4.48
C GLN A 289 4.34 -22.63 -3.19
N SER A 290 5.48 -23.08 -2.69
CA SER A 290 5.58 -23.80 -1.43
C SER A 290 5.04 -22.90 -0.31
N THR A 291 4.32 -23.50 0.65
CA THR A 291 3.65 -22.87 1.79
C THR A 291 4.65 -22.31 2.83
N ALA A 292 5.71 -21.63 2.39
CA ALA A 292 6.67 -20.99 3.27
C ALA A 292 6.00 -19.82 3.98
N LEU A 293 6.16 -19.79 5.31
CA LEU A 293 5.54 -18.85 6.26
C LEU A 293 5.91 -17.37 6.05
N TYR A 294 6.82 -17.07 5.12
CA TYR A 294 7.16 -15.71 4.73
C TYR A 294 7.16 -15.62 3.21
N PRO A 295 6.21 -14.88 2.60
CA PRO A 295 6.28 -14.58 1.18
C PRO A 295 7.45 -13.61 0.99
N GLN A 296 8.65 -14.15 0.76
CA GLN A 296 9.63 -13.39 -0.01
C GLN A 296 8.91 -13.05 -1.31
N THR A 297 8.69 -11.76 -1.55
CA THR A 297 8.12 -11.29 -2.82
C THR A 297 9.15 -11.61 -3.90
N ASP A 298 9.07 -12.84 -4.41
CA ASP A 298 9.81 -13.24 -5.57
C ASP A 298 9.36 -12.31 -6.71
N ARG A 299 10.24 -11.36 -7.05
CA ARG A 299 9.99 -10.38 -8.11
C ARG A 299 9.98 -11.03 -9.49
N SER A 300 10.34 -12.31 -9.58
CA SER A 300 10.52 -13.02 -10.83
C SER A 300 9.24 -13.58 -11.44
N GLU A 301 8.10 -13.46 -10.76
CA GLU A 301 6.80 -13.94 -11.24
C GLU A 301 5.77 -12.81 -11.36
N LEU A 302 5.03 -12.79 -12.48
CA LEU A 302 3.96 -11.83 -12.70
C LEU A 302 2.72 -12.21 -11.88
N ARG A 303 2.24 -11.28 -11.04
CA ARG A 303 1.07 -11.51 -10.18
C ARG A 303 -0.21 -11.67 -10.98
N ASP A 304 -1.16 -12.43 -10.45
CA ASP A 304 -2.48 -12.59 -11.04
C ASP A 304 -3.23 -11.26 -11.17
N GLY A 305 -3.86 -11.10 -12.33
CA GLY A 305 -4.62 -9.91 -12.75
C GLY A 305 -3.78 -8.74 -13.27
N ILE A 306 -2.45 -8.82 -13.24
CA ILE A 306 -1.59 -7.89 -13.98
C ILE A 306 -1.66 -8.21 -15.48
N LEU A 307 -1.76 -7.17 -16.32
CA LEU A 307 -1.86 -7.33 -17.77
C LEU A 307 -0.62 -8.02 -18.35
N ARG A 308 -0.87 -8.96 -19.28
CA ARG A 308 0.13 -9.83 -19.92
C ARG A 308 0.40 -9.48 -21.39
N ASN A 309 -0.47 -8.67 -21.98
CA ASN A 309 -0.44 -8.25 -23.39
C ASN A 309 0.15 -6.84 -23.59
N VAL A 310 0.71 -6.25 -22.53
CA VAL A 310 1.40 -4.96 -22.53
C VAL A 310 2.24 -4.86 -21.25
N PHE A 311 3.40 -4.22 -21.33
CA PHE A 311 4.16 -3.77 -20.16
C PHE A 311 4.56 -2.31 -20.33
N LEU A 312 4.91 -1.64 -19.22
CA LEU A 312 5.27 -0.24 -19.22
C LEU A 312 6.78 -0.06 -19.05
N VAL A 313 7.31 1.00 -19.65
CA VAL A 313 8.69 1.44 -19.44
C VAL A 313 8.69 2.91 -19.00
N ILE A 314 9.41 3.17 -17.91
CA ILE A 314 9.65 4.52 -17.38
C ILE A 314 11.15 4.79 -17.53
N ASP A 315 11.49 5.63 -18.50
CA ASP A 315 12.85 6.06 -18.78
C ASP A 315 13.06 7.56 -18.49
N GLN A 316 14.23 8.08 -18.84
CA GLN A 316 14.58 9.48 -18.63
C GLN A 316 13.62 10.44 -19.36
N GLN A 317 13.16 10.09 -20.58
CA GLN A 317 12.21 10.92 -21.33
C GLN A 317 10.83 10.97 -20.67
N CYS A 318 10.39 9.87 -20.06
CA CYS A 318 9.17 9.86 -19.26
C CYS A 318 9.27 10.82 -18.08
N VAL A 319 10.42 10.87 -17.41
CA VAL A 319 10.67 11.77 -16.27
C VAL A 319 10.74 13.22 -16.72
N GLU A 320 11.42 13.48 -17.84
CA GLU A 320 11.55 14.81 -18.42
C GLU A 320 10.24 15.39 -18.98
N SER A 321 9.21 14.56 -19.17
CA SER A 321 7.86 15.04 -19.48
C SER A 321 7.32 16.02 -18.42
N LEU A 322 7.90 16.01 -17.20
CA LEU A 322 7.61 16.95 -16.12
C LEU A 322 8.49 18.20 -16.07
N SER A 323 9.59 18.27 -16.83
CA SER A 323 10.63 19.30 -16.65
C SER A 323 10.18 20.72 -17.05
N SER A 324 8.99 20.89 -17.63
CA SER A 324 8.43 22.22 -17.83
C SER A 324 7.92 22.79 -16.50
N GLN A 325 8.27 24.04 -16.19
CA GLN A 325 7.79 24.76 -14.98
C GLN A 325 6.24 24.82 -14.87
N THR A 326 5.55 24.52 -15.98
CA THR A 326 4.09 24.48 -16.11
C THR A 326 3.53 23.06 -16.25
N ALA A 327 4.30 22.02 -15.95
CA ALA A 327 3.96 20.63 -16.23
C ALA A 327 2.58 20.24 -15.69
N ASN A 328 1.66 20.00 -16.62
CA ASN A 328 0.31 19.56 -16.33
C ASN A 328 0.28 18.04 -16.24
N VAL A 329 -0.71 17.51 -15.52
CA VAL A 329 -0.87 16.06 -15.42
C VAL A 329 -1.14 15.41 -16.78
N ASP A 330 -1.77 16.15 -17.71
CA ASP A 330 -2.02 15.72 -19.09
C ASP A 330 -0.72 15.67 -19.94
N ASP A 331 0.37 16.29 -19.50
CA ASP A 331 1.67 16.23 -20.18
C ASP A 331 2.50 15.00 -19.76
N MET A 332 2.12 14.32 -18.67
CA MET A 332 2.80 13.11 -18.18
C MET A 332 2.45 11.89 -19.01
N TRP A 333 3.46 11.15 -19.45
CA TRP A 333 3.28 9.91 -20.20
C TRP A 333 4.32 8.86 -19.82
N VAL A 334 4.03 7.61 -20.20
CA VAL A 334 4.94 6.47 -20.13
C VAL A 334 4.94 5.72 -21.45
N TYR A 335 5.96 4.91 -21.71
CA TYR A 335 5.94 3.98 -22.83
C TYR A 335 5.11 2.75 -22.48
N ALA A 336 4.19 2.37 -23.36
CA ALA A 336 3.51 1.09 -23.35
C ALA A 336 4.06 0.24 -24.51
N VAL A 337 4.64 -0.91 -24.18
CA VAL A 337 5.35 -1.76 -25.12
C VAL A 337 4.53 -3.01 -25.39
N ASP A 338 4.38 -3.35 -26.67
CA ASP A 338 3.78 -4.61 -27.10
C ASP A 338 4.82 -5.72 -26.94
N PRO A 339 4.57 -6.70 -26.04
CA PRO A 339 5.51 -7.77 -25.79
C PRO A 339 5.68 -8.68 -26.99
N ASP A 340 4.65 -8.84 -27.84
CA ASP A 340 4.61 -9.84 -28.91
C ASP A 340 4.85 -9.25 -30.30
N TYR A 341 5.16 -7.95 -30.39
CA TYR A 341 5.51 -7.28 -31.64
C TYR A 341 6.67 -7.97 -32.37
N THR A 342 6.49 -8.11 -33.69
CA THR A 342 7.50 -8.60 -34.64
C THR A 342 7.65 -7.57 -35.75
N HIS A 343 8.87 -7.10 -36.01
CA HIS A 343 9.13 -6.21 -37.15
C HIS A 343 8.72 -6.91 -38.46
N PRO A 344 8.04 -6.22 -39.40
CA PRO A 344 7.71 -6.79 -40.70
C PRO A 344 8.99 -7.16 -41.46
N THR A 345 9.36 -8.45 -41.43
CA THR A 345 10.47 -8.99 -42.21
C THR A 345 10.06 -9.07 -43.67
N GLY A 346 10.20 -7.99 -44.45
CA GLY A 346 9.85 -8.04 -45.88
C GLY A 346 10.00 -6.75 -46.68
N THR A 347 10.07 -5.58 -46.04
CA THR A 347 10.20 -4.33 -46.80
C THR A 347 11.67 -4.03 -47.05
N THR A 348 12.18 -4.46 -48.22
CA THR A 348 13.43 -3.93 -48.79
C THR A 348 13.41 -2.42 -48.70
N ALA A 349 14.37 -1.86 -47.97
CA ALA A 349 14.44 -0.46 -47.57
C ALA A 349 14.05 0.52 -48.68
N PRO A 350 12.98 1.30 -48.49
CA PRO A 350 12.94 2.67 -48.96
C PRO A 350 13.53 3.55 -47.87
N GLU A 351 14.54 4.31 -48.24
CA GLU A 351 15.11 5.38 -47.44
C GLU A 351 14.02 6.40 -47.04
N VAL A 352 14.04 6.75 -45.75
CA VAL A 352 13.39 7.89 -45.06
C VAL A 352 12.04 7.62 -44.37
N PRO A 353 11.93 7.93 -43.05
CA PRO A 353 11.13 7.18 -42.08
C PRO A 353 10.11 8.08 -41.34
N SER A 354 9.30 7.48 -40.44
CA SER A 354 8.83 8.05 -39.14
C SER A 354 7.38 7.75 -38.75
N LYS A 355 6.53 7.21 -39.64
CA LYS A 355 5.08 7.05 -39.37
C LYS A 355 4.60 5.61 -39.24
N GLU A 356 5.47 4.67 -38.93
CA GLU A 356 5.06 3.29 -38.70
C GLU A 356 5.14 2.92 -37.23
N TYR A 357 4.20 2.07 -36.80
CA TYR A 357 4.15 1.54 -35.45
C TYR A 357 5.33 0.61 -35.19
N ARG A 358 6.11 0.89 -34.15
CA ARG A 358 7.35 0.16 -33.81
C ARG A 358 7.19 -0.81 -32.64
N GLY A 359 5.97 -1.26 -32.35
CA GLY A 359 5.72 -2.13 -31.20
C GLY A 359 5.70 -1.41 -29.85
N TYR A 360 5.54 -0.08 -29.83
CA TYR A 360 5.34 0.71 -28.62
C TYR A 360 4.62 2.03 -28.92
N LEU A 361 3.99 2.62 -27.91
CA LEU A 361 3.38 3.94 -27.98
C LEU A 361 3.55 4.68 -26.64
N ARG A 362 3.38 6.00 -26.66
CA ARG A 362 3.25 6.79 -25.44
C ARG A 362 1.81 6.72 -24.95
N VAL A 363 1.60 6.64 -23.64
CA VAL A 363 0.28 6.65 -23.01
C VAL A 363 0.28 7.69 -21.91
N ARG A 364 -0.74 8.57 -21.89
CA ARG A 364 -0.88 9.51 -20.77
C ARG A 364 -1.08 8.75 -19.47
N LEU A 365 -0.36 9.16 -18.43
CA LEU A 365 -0.28 8.39 -17.19
C LEU A 365 -1.66 8.07 -16.59
N GLN A 366 -2.57 9.02 -16.64
CA GLN A 366 -3.93 8.87 -16.12
C GLN A 366 -4.81 7.90 -16.90
N GLN A 367 -4.52 7.69 -18.18
CA GLN A 367 -5.26 6.75 -19.02
C GLN A 367 -4.86 5.30 -18.77
N LEU A 368 -3.72 5.08 -18.09
CA LEU A 368 -3.33 3.76 -17.61
C LEU A 368 -4.38 3.15 -16.69
N VAL A 369 -5.19 3.94 -15.98
CA VAL A 369 -6.25 3.40 -15.12
C VAL A 369 -7.64 3.52 -15.73
N ASN A 370 -7.77 4.02 -16.96
CA ASN A 370 -9.05 4.23 -17.63
C ASN A 370 -9.03 3.66 -19.06
N ASN A 371 -9.06 4.51 -20.09
CA ASN A 371 -9.28 4.11 -21.48
C ASN A 371 -8.23 3.11 -21.97
N PHE A 372 -6.95 3.26 -21.56
CA PHE A 372 -5.92 2.31 -21.98
C PHE A 372 -6.06 0.97 -21.28
N PHE A 373 -6.40 0.95 -19.99
CA PHE A 373 -6.64 -0.30 -19.27
C PHE A 373 -7.81 -1.07 -19.86
N ASP A 374 -8.93 -0.37 -20.10
CA ASP A 374 -10.13 -0.94 -20.70
C ASP A 374 -9.83 -1.53 -22.08
N ALA A 375 -9.17 -0.74 -22.94
CA ALA A 375 -8.75 -1.18 -24.27
C ALA A 375 -7.87 -2.43 -24.22
N ARG A 376 -6.96 -2.54 -23.26
CA ARG A 376 -6.04 -3.70 -23.16
C ARG A 376 -6.64 -4.89 -22.42
N ARG A 377 -7.56 -4.70 -21.46
CA ARG A 377 -8.14 -5.78 -20.66
C ARG A 377 -9.36 -6.42 -21.30
N PHE A 378 -10.20 -5.62 -21.96
CA PHE A 378 -11.53 -6.02 -22.40
C PHE A 378 -11.76 -5.91 -23.91
N HIS A 379 -10.95 -5.09 -24.59
CA HIS A 379 -11.10 -4.81 -26.03
C HIS A 379 -9.79 -5.05 -26.81
N ALA A 380 -8.91 -5.94 -26.32
CA ALA A 380 -7.62 -6.19 -26.97
C ALA A 380 -7.77 -6.78 -28.39
N ASP A 381 -8.84 -7.53 -28.62
CA ASP A 381 -9.18 -8.12 -29.93
C ASP A 381 -9.80 -7.09 -30.88
N GLU A 382 -10.42 -6.03 -30.35
CA GLU A 382 -11.02 -4.94 -31.12
C GLU A 382 -9.99 -3.86 -31.46
N PHE A 383 -9.11 -3.54 -30.51
CA PHE A 383 -8.10 -2.49 -30.64
C PHE A 383 -6.69 -3.06 -30.50
N SER A 384 -6.06 -3.29 -31.65
CA SER A 384 -4.64 -3.62 -31.70
C SER A 384 -3.78 -2.49 -31.14
N MET A 385 -2.58 -2.80 -30.67
CA MET A 385 -1.65 -1.76 -30.19
C MET A 385 -1.29 -0.75 -31.29
N GLN A 386 -1.27 -1.18 -32.55
CA GLN A 386 -1.10 -0.29 -33.70
C GLN A 386 -2.27 0.69 -33.85
N ALA A 387 -3.52 0.25 -33.69
CA ALA A 387 -4.68 1.13 -33.74
C ALA A 387 -4.64 2.17 -32.60
N LEU A 388 -4.26 1.75 -31.39
CA LEU A 388 -4.06 2.66 -30.25
C LEU A 388 -2.93 3.65 -30.52
N TRP A 389 -1.84 3.22 -31.15
CA TRP A 389 -0.74 4.09 -31.55
C TRP A 389 -1.18 5.13 -32.59
N THR A 390 -2.00 4.74 -33.58
CA THR A 390 -2.57 5.67 -34.56
C THR A 390 -3.44 6.72 -33.87
N ALA A 391 -4.31 6.32 -32.95
CA ALA A 391 -5.11 7.25 -32.14
C ALA A 391 -4.24 8.19 -31.30
N ALA A 392 -3.11 7.71 -30.77
CA ALA A 392 -2.16 8.54 -30.04
C ALA A 392 -1.57 9.66 -30.89
N GLN A 393 -1.38 9.46 -32.21
CA GLN A 393 -0.77 10.47 -33.10
C GLN A 393 -1.60 11.75 -33.22
N ALA A 394 -2.91 11.69 -33.00
CA ALA A 394 -3.80 12.86 -33.04
C ALA A 394 -3.76 13.69 -31.74
N SER A 395 -3.14 13.16 -30.69
CA SER A 395 -3.12 13.78 -29.37
C SER A 395 -1.84 14.56 -29.09
N ARG A 396 -1.90 15.48 -28.12
CA ARG A 396 -0.71 16.19 -27.62
C ARG A 396 0.33 15.21 -27.09
N ASN A 397 1.61 15.49 -27.39
CA ASN A 397 2.78 14.64 -27.10
C ASN A 397 2.76 13.26 -27.79
N GLN A 398 1.85 13.06 -28.75
CA GLN A 398 1.60 11.77 -29.41
C GLN A 398 1.33 10.65 -28.39
N ALA A 399 0.63 10.97 -27.30
CA ALA A 399 0.42 10.09 -26.17
C ALA A 399 -1.06 9.69 -26.04
N PHE A 400 -1.34 8.39 -26.13
CA PHE A 400 -2.70 7.84 -26.17
C PHE A 400 -3.59 8.40 -25.06
N VAL A 401 -4.79 8.83 -25.48
CA VAL A 401 -5.84 9.34 -24.61
C VAL A 401 -7.08 8.45 -24.67
N SER A 402 -7.59 8.24 -25.88
CA SER A 402 -8.81 7.50 -26.16
C SER A 402 -8.84 7.05 -27.61
N VAL A 403 -9.59 5.99 -27.89
CA VAL A 403 -9.95 5.60 -29.26
C VAL A 403 -11.01 6.54 -29.86
N LYS A 404 -11.76 7.27 -29.03
CA LYS A 404 -12.74 8.24 -29.50
C LYS A 404 -12.07 9.54 -29.91
N GLU A 405 -12.27 9.95 -31.15
CA GLU A 405 -11.69 11.17 -31.72
C GLU A 405 -12.06 12.44 -30.92
N SER A 406 -13.30 12.53 -30.42
CA SER A 406 -13.77 13.64 -29.58
C SER A 406 -12.96 13.80 -28.29
N GLU A 407 -12.38 12.72 -27.76
CA GLU A 407 -11.61 12.72 -26.51
C GLU A 407 -10.11 12.94 -26.74
N GLN A 408 -9.58 12.67 -27.94
CA GLN A 408 -8.14 12.73 -28.24
C GLN A 408 -7.54 14.13 -28.07
N HIS A 409 -8.35 15.16 -28.32
CA HIS A 409 -7.95 16.56 -28.18
C HIS A 409 -8.28 17.16 -26.81
N LEU A 410 -8.88 16.38 -25.91
CA LEU A 410 -9.12 16.84 -24.54
C LEU A 410 -7.77 17.09 -23.87
N TRP A 411 -7.64 18.31 -23.38
CA TRP A 411 -6.49 18.77 -22.62
C TRP A 411 -6.94 19.82 -21.60
N THR A 412 -6.44 19.74 -20.38
CA THR A 412 -6.71 20.73 -19.33
C THR A 412 -5.43 21.16 -18.65
N PHE A 413 -5.34 22.46 -18.38
CA PHE A 413 -4.33 23.01 -17.49
C PHE A 413 -4.72 22.72 -16.03
N ASN A 414 -4.55 21.47 -15.60
CA ASN A 414 -4.83 21.02 -14.25
C ASN A 414 -3.64 20.19 -13.73
N ARG A 415 -3.32 20.38 -12.45
CA ARG A 415 -2.22 19.67 -11.79
C ARG A 415 -2.63 18.29 -11.26
N PHE A 416 -3.92 18.00 -11.16
CA PHE A 416 -4.44 16.87 -10.39
C PHE A 416 -5.24 15.87 -11.24
N VAL A 417 -6.19 16.33 -12.05
CA VAL A 417 -7.08 15.46 -12.85
C VAL A 417 -7.08 15.90 -14.30
N GLY A 418 -6.70 15.00 -15.20
CA GLY A 418 -6.68 15.22 -16.63
C GLY A 418 -8.08 15.28 -17.23
N SER A 419 -8.10 15.79 -18.43
CA SER A 419 -9.31 16.22 -19.13
C SER A 419 -10.20 15.05 -19.58
N ALA A 420 -9.60 13.94 -20.03
CA ALA A 420 -10.28 12.76 -20.55
C ALA A 420 -10.70 11.72 -19.47
N LEU A 421 -10.72 12.11 -18.20
CA LEU A 421 -11.25 11.29 -17.10
C LEU A 421 -12.62 11.76 -16.61
N ARG A 422 -13.15 12.85 -17.18
CA ARG A 422 -14.44 13.41 -16.77
C ARG A 422 -15.53 12.90 -17.71
N PRO A 423 -16.64 12.36 -17.18
CA PRO A 423 -17.77 11.99 -18.03
C PRO A 423 -18.28 13.21 -18.80
N GLU A 424 -18.65 13.01 -20.07
CA GLU A 424 -19.30 14.04 -20.87
C GLU A 424 -20.57 14.54 -20.13
N GLY A 425 -20.68 15.85 -19.92
CA GLY A 425 -21.84 16.47 -19.25
C GLY A 425 -21.73 16.67 -17.74
N VAL A 426 -20.70 16.17 -17.06
CA VAL A 426 -20.46 16.53 -15.64
C VAL A 426 -19.82 17.91 -15.57
N ALA A 427 -20.56 18.89 -15.04
CA ALA A 427 -20.08 20.25 -14.85
C ALA A 427 -18.70 20.24 -14.18
N ARG A 428 -17.73 20.94 -14.78
CA ARG A 428 -16.37 21.06 -14.24
C ARG A 428 -16.52 21.61 -12.82
N PRO A 429 -16.09 20.90 -11.76
CA PRO A 429 -16.14 21.47 -10.42
C PRO A 429 -15.31 22.74 -10.44
N THR A 430 -15.97 23.87 -10.19
CA THR A 430 -15.29 25.15 -9.98
C THR A 430 -14.57 25.00 -8.65
N VAL A 431 -13.32 24.52 -8.69
CA VAL A 431 -12.44 24.57 -7.54
C VAL A 431 -12.24 26.06 -7.28
N LYS A 432 -13.00 26.60 -6.31
CA LYS A 432 -12.66 27.89 -5.72
C LYS A 432 -11.29 27.67 -5.09
N LEU A 433 -10.25 28.11 -5.79
CA LEU A 433 -8.94 28.29 -5.19
C LEU A 433 -9.15 29.25 -4.03
N LEU A 434 -9.18 28.72 -2.81
CA LEU A 434 -8.98 29.50 -1.61
C LEU A 434 -7.50 29.91 -1.68
N TYR A 435 -7.28 31.12 -2.19
CA TYR A 435 -5.98 31.79 -2.18
C TYR A 435 -5.61 32.22 -0.77
#